data_AF-A0A4P5WEW3-F1
#
_entry.id   AF-A0A4P5WEW3-F1
#
_cell.length_a   1.000
_cell.length_b   1.000
_cell.length_c   1.000
_cell.angle_alpha   90.00
_cell.angle_beta   90.00
_cell.angle_gamma   90.00
#
_symmetry.space_group_name_H-M   'P 1'
#
loop_
_entity.id
_entity.type
_entity.pdbx_description
1 polymer ?
#
loop_
_entity_poly.entity_id
_entity_poly.type
_entity_poly.pdbx_seq_one_letter_code
_entity_poly.pdbx_strand_id
1 'polypeptide(L)'
;MYLVADIDVSICAEKSCKLCTQYCPEANTIQYSEEVGKSKGFKYGSAYVAVDRCKGCAQCVWVCDNMAKNNAIKMIMIDQLPLAAVTDNIRYEEKSTVAVLSNPMVVIGN
;
A
#
# COMPACT_ATOMS: atom_id res chain seq x y z
N MET A 1 12.91 -8.71 -11.07
CA MET A 1 12.51 -8.59 -9.64
C MET A 1 12.48 -7.10 -9.31
N TYR A 2 11.38 -6.56 -8.79
CA TYR A 2 11.24 -5.15 -8.45
C TYR A 2 10.79 -4.95 -7.00
N LEU A 3 11.24 -3.85 -6.40
CA LEU A 3 10.88 -3.44 -5.04
C LEU A 3 9.56 -2.65 -5.07
N VAL A 4 8.71 -2.90 -4.09
CA VAL A 4 7.43 -2.25 -3.87
C VAL A 4 7.38 -1.68 -2.47
N ALA A 5 6.71 -0.54 -2.30
CA ALA A 5 6.43 0.00 -0.99
C ALA A 5 5.34 -0.82 -0.29
N ASP A 6 5.62 -1.27 0.93
CA ASP A 6 4.67 -1.89 1.83
C ASP A 6 4.45 -0.96 3.04
N ILE A 7 3.20 -0.85 3.47
CA ILE A 7 2.78 0.10 4.50
C ILE A 7 2.25 -0.68 5.70
N ASP A 8 2.92 -0.52 6.83
CA ASP A 8 2.44 -1.05 8.10
C ASP A 8 1.25 -0.21 8.60
N VAL A 9 0.06 -0.78 8.48
CA VAL A 9 -1.19 -0.13 8.88
C VAL A 9 -1.18 0.20 10.38
N SER A 10 -0.53 -0.62 11.22
CA SER A 10 -0.53 -0.40 12.66
C SER A 10 0.20 0.89 13.05
N ILE A 11 1.27 1.22 12.33
CA ILE A 11 2.07 2.43 12.54
C ILE A 11 1.47 3.60 11.75
N CYS A 12 1.07 3.38 10.49
CA CYS A 12 0.53 4.43 9.63
C CYS A 12 -0.80 4.99 10.17
N ALA A 13 -1.63 4.17 10.81
CA ALA A 13 -2.92 4.59 11.37
C ALA A 13 -2.82 5.33 12.72
N GLU A 14 -1.63 5.47 13.31
CA GLU A 14 -1.43 6.28 14.53
C GLU A 14 -1.60 7.78 14.26
N LYS A 15 -1.29 8.24 13.03
CA LYS A 15 -1.34 9.64 12.63
C LYS A 15 -1.90 9.81 11.22
N SER A 16 -2.86 10.71 11.04
CA SER A 16 -3.44 11.02 9.71
C SER A 16 -2.57 12.02 8.91
N CYS A 17 -1.30 11.69 8.66
CA CYS A 17 -0.36 12.64 8.03
C CYS A 17 -0.57 12.81 6.51
N LYS A 18 -0.93 11.74 5.79
CA LYS A 18 -1.22 11.72 4.34
C LYS A 18 -0.08 12.25 3.44
N LEU A 19 1.13 12.45 3.96
CA LEU A 19 2.22 13.10 3.20
C LEU A 19 2.70 12.24 2.03
N CYS A 20 2.81 10.92 2.23
CA CYS A 20 3.29 10.01 1.18
C CYS A 20 2.40 10.00 -0.08
N THR A 21 1.11 10.35 0.02
CA THR A 21 0.22 10.46 -1.16
C THR A 21 0.57 11.66 -2.02
N GLN A 22 1.12 12.73 -1.42
CA GLN A 22 1.42 14.00 -2.10
C GLN A 22 2.81 14.01 -2.73
N TYR A 23 3.75 13.27 -2.15
CA TYR A 23 5.16 13.25 -2.56
C TYR A 23 5.53 12.05 -3.43
N CYS A 24 4.59 11.15 -3.71
CA CYS A 24 4.86 10.06 -4.64
C CYS A 24 5.00 10.64 -6.07
N PRO A 25 6.11 10.38 -6.77
CA PRO A 25 6.32 10.91 -8.12
C PRO A 25 5.37 10.28 -9.15
N GLU A 26 4.84 9.09 -8.85
CA GLU A 26 3.86 8.41 -9.69
C GLU A 26 2.46 8.64 -9.11
N ALA A 27 1.62 9.33 -9.88
CA ALA A 27 0.25 9.65 -9.50
C ALA A 27 -0.55 8.39 -9.14
N ASN A 28 -1.45 8.51 -8.16
CA ASN A 28 -2.36 7.46 -7.70
C ASN A 28 -1.69 6.15 -7.22
N THR A 29 -0.38 6.16 -6.96
CA THR A 29 0.35 4.99 -6.44
C THR A 29 0.11 4.78 -4.96
N ILE A 30 0.08 5.87 -4.18
CA ILE A 30 -0.20 5.80 -2.74
C ILE A 30 -1.48 6.57 -2.51
N GLN A 31 -2.46 5.89 -1.95
CA GLN A 31 -3.78 6.43 -1.69
C GLN A 31 -4.09 6.28 -0.21
N TYR A 32 -5.02 7.08 0.30
CA TYR A 32 -5.42 7.06 1.70
C TYR A 32 -6.86 6.57 1.80
N SER A 33 -7.09 5.52 2.59
CA SER A 33 -8.43 5.05 2.92
C SER A 33 -8.70 5.26 4.40
N GLU A 34 -9.85 5.85 4.71
CA GLU A 34 -10.31 5.97 6.08
C GLU A 34 -10.64 4.61 6.71
N GLU A 35 -11.03 3.64 5.90
CA GLU A 35 -11.56 2.35 6.34
C GLU A 35 -10.45 1.36 6.70
N VAL A 36 -9.30 1.41 6.01
CA VAL A 36 -8.21 0.43 6.21
C VAL A 36 -7.66 0.46 7.65
N GLY A 37 -7.53 1.64 8.24
CA GLY A 37 -7.09 1.77 9.64
C GLY A 37 -8.24 1.53 10.63
N LYS A 38 -9.43 2.08 10.36
CA LYS A 38 -10.62 1.94 11.23
C LYS A 38 -11.09 0.48 11.35
N SER A 39 -11.06 -0.30 10.26
CA SER A 39 -11.43 -1.72 10.25
C SER A 39 -10.52 -2.59 11.13
N LYS A 40 -9.28 -2.14 11.38
CA LYS A 40 -8.34 -2.79 12.30
C LYS A 40 -8.39 -2.22 13.73
N GLY A 41 -9.36 -1.36 14.03
CA GLY A 41 -9.57 -0.78 15.36
C GLY A 41 -8.71 0.46 15.66
N PHE A 42 -8.02 1.03 14.67
CA PHE A 42 -7.23 2.25 14.86
C PHE A 42 -8.08 3.52 14.73
N LYS A 43 -7.63 4.60 15.37
CA LYS A 43 -8.32 5.90 15.39
C LYS A 43 -8.42 6.54 14.00
N TYR A 44 -7.39 6.41 13.19
CA TYR A 44 -7.33 7.01 11.86
C TYR A 44 -7.29 5.95 10.76
N GLY A 45 -7.57 6.36 9.53
CA GLY A 45 -7.33 5.55 8.34
C GLY A 45 -5.84 5.36 8.06
N SER A 46 -5.53 4.59 7.01
CA SER A 46 -4.17 4.26 6.61
C SER A 46 -3.97 4.46 5.11
N ALA A 47 -2.72 4.73 4.74
CA ALA A 47 -2.33 4.73 3.35
C ALA A 47 -2.16 3.29 2.84
N TYR A 48 -2.46 3.06 1.57
CA TYR A 48 -2.25 1.80 0.88
C TYR A 48 -1.58 2.07 -0.48
N VAL A 49 -0.93 1.04 -1.02
CA VAL A 49 -0.14 1.12 -2.24
C VAL A 49 -0.86 0.37 -3.35
N ALA A 50 -1.09 1.06 -4.48
CA ALA A 50 -1.41 0.42 -5.74
C ALA A 50 -0.13 -0.20 -6.32
N VAL A 51 0.07 -1.49 -6.03
CA VAL A 51 1.31 -2.23 -6.32
C VAL A 51 1.69 -2.19 -7.79
N ASP A 52 0.70 -2.25 -8.69
CA ASP A 52 0.87 -2.17 -10.15
C ASP A 52 1.45 -0.83 -10.63
N ARG A 53 1.25 0.24 -9.85
CA ARG A 53 1.77 1.58 -10.14
C ARG A 53 3.13 1.83 -9.48
N CYS A 54 3.49 1.09 -8.46
CA CYS A 54 4.71 1.33 -7.69
C CYS A 54 5.98 1.13 -8.55
N LYS A 55 6.76 2.20 -8.73
CA LYS A 55 8.02 2.17 -9.48
C LYS A 55 9.27 1.92 -8.61
N GLY A 56 9.09 1.60 -7.34
CA GLY A 56 10.20 1.25 -6.45
C GLY A 56 11.17 2.39 -6.09
N CYS A 57 10.78 3.65 -6.28
CA CYS A 57 11.66 4.82 -6.10
C CYS A 57 12.02 5.17 -4.64
N ALA A 58 11.37 4.54 -3.65
CA ALA A 58 11.56 4.77 -2.21
C ALA A 58 11.32 6.21 -1.69
N GLN A 59 10.80 7.13 -2.51
CA GLN A 59 10.50 8.51 -2.08
C GLN A 59 9.49 8.54 -0.91
N CYS A 60 8.51 7.65 -0.93
CA CYS A 60 7.52 7.54 0.14
C CYS A 60 8.11 7.09 1.48
N VAL A 61 9.15 6.23 1.46
CA VAL A 61 9.89 5.82 2.66
C VAL A 61 10.60 7.03 3.24
N TRP A 62 11.35 7.78 2.41
CA TRP A 62 12.04 8.97 2.88
C TRP A 62 11.09 9.99 3.49
N VAL A 63 9.93 10.22 2.88
CA VAL A 63 8.89 11.13 3.41
C VAL A 63 8.33 10.63 4.73
N CYS A 64 8.02 9.34 4.83
CA CYS A 64 7.47 8.74 6.05
C CYS A 64 8.45 8.81 7.23
N ASP A 65 9.74 8.57 6.97
CA ASP A 65 10.76 8.48 8.00
C ASP A 65 11.30 9.86 8.37
N ASN A 66 11.53 10.73 7.39
CA ASN A 66 12.24 11.99 7.58
C ASN A 66 11.30 13.17 7.77
N MET A 67 10.18 13.24 7.05
CA MET A 67 9.23 14.34 7.17
C MET A 67 8.14 14.04 8.19
N ALA A 68 7.48 12.88 8.08
CA ALA A 68 6.37 12.50 8.96
C ALA A 68 6.82 11.92 10.31
N LYS A 69 8.06 11.40 10.40
CA LYS A 69 8.60 10.71 11.58
C LYS A 69 7.69 9.56 12.05
N ASN A 70 7.18 8.77 11.09
CA ASN A 70 6.28 7.65 11.34
C ASN A 70 6.96 6.29 11.17
N ASN A 71 7.93 6.13 10.27
CA ASN A 71 8.62 4.85 10.04
C ASN A 71 7.70 3.67 9.67
N ALA A 72 6.60 3.96 8.96
CA ALA A 72 5.57 2.98 8.61
C ALA A 72 5.75 2.30 7.25
N ILE A 73 6.65 2.80 6.38
CA ILE A 73 6.78 2.32 5.00
C ILE A 73 8.13 1.62 4.82
N LYS A 74 8.13 0.43 4.22
CA LYS A 74 9.35 -0.30 3.87
C LYS A 74 9.31 -0.68 2.40
N MET A 75 10.49 -0.74 1.77
CA MET A 75 10.62 -1.35 0.45
C MET A 75 10.81 -2.85 0.62
N ILE A 76 9.93 -3.64 0.01
CA ILE A 76 10.03 -5.10 -0.01
C ILE A 76 9.98 -5.63 -1.43
N MET A 77 10.49 -6.84 -1.63
CA MET A 77 10.42 -7.48 -2.94
C MET A 77 8.97 -7.86 -3.25
N ILE A 78 8.55 -7.73 -4.51
CA ILE A 78 7.15 -8.00 -4.88
C ILE A 78 6.69 -9.43 -4.51
N ASP A 79 7.58 -10.42 -4.54
CA ASP A 79 7.30 -11.81 -4.15
C ASP A 79 7.18 -12.02 -2.64
N GLN A 80 7.53 -11.01 -1.85
CA GLN A 80 7.44 -11.00 -0.39
C GLN A 80 6.26 -10.17 0.13
N LEU A 81 5.47 -9.55 -0.77
CA LEU A 81 4.28 -8.79 -0.36
C LEU A 81 3.27 -9.71 0.34
N PRO A 82 2.77 -9.31 1.52
CA PRO A 82 1.65 -10.03 2.14
C PRO A 82 0.44 -9.95 1.20
N LEU A 83 -0.36 -11.04 1.14
CA LEU A 83 -1.57 -11.19 0.29
C LEU A 83 -2.57 -10.01 0.37
N ALA A 84 -2.47 -9.15 1.38
CA ALA A 84 -3.32 -7.98 1.58
C ALA A 84 -2.91 -6.73 0.77
N ALA A 85 -1.76 -6.73 0.10
CA ALA A 85 -1.27 -5.59 -0.69
C ALA A 85 -1.79 -5.58 -2.14
N VAL A 86 -2.56 -6.59 -2.54
CA VAL A 86 -3.01 -6.75 -3.92
C VAL A 86 -4.41 -6.15 -4.06
N THR A 87 -4.54 -5.14 -4.92
CA THR A 87 -5.81 -4.46 -5.21
C THR A 87 -6.83 -5.45 -5.77
N ASP A 88 -8.12 -5.12 -5.81
CA ASP A 88 -9.17 -6.01 -6.37
C ASP A 88 -8.96 -6.42 -7.83
N ASN A 89 -7.93 -5.92 -8.53
CA ASN A 89 -7.61 -6.19 -9.93
C ASN A 89 -6.39 -7.12 -10.14
N ILE A 90 -5.60 -7.42 -9.10
CA ILE A 90 -4.50 -8.39 -9.17
C ILE A 90 -4.53 -9.17 -7.86
N ARG A 91 -4.40 -10.50 -7.88
CA ARG A 91 -4.18 -11.30 -6.66
C ARG A 91 -3.00 -12.23 -6.92
N TYR A 92 -2.09 -12.32 -5.94
CA TYR A 92 -1.08 -13.38 -5.90
C TYR A 92 -1.60 -14.42 -4.93
N GLU A 93 -2.12 -15.53 -5.45
CA GLU A 93 -2.84 -16.51 -4.62
C GLU A 93 -1.92 -17.25 -3.65
N GLU A 94 -0.68 -17.54 -4.05
CA GLU A 94 0.33 -18.20 -3.22
C GLU A 94 1.72 -17.76 -3.69
N LYS A 95 2.80 -18.17 -2.99
CA LYS A 95 4.22 -17.93 -3.31
C LYS A 95 4.69 -18.54 -4.66
N SER A 96 3.81 -18.62 -5.65
CA SER A 96 4.11 -18.95 -7.02
C SER A 96 4.09 -17.66 -7.85
N THR A 97 5.00 -17.55 -8.80
CA THR A 97 5.26 -16.36 -9.63
C THR A 97 4.15 -16.03 -10.64
N VAL A 98 2.93 -16.52 -10.43
CA VAL A 98 1.80 -16.38 -11.34
C VAL A 98 0.90 -15.25 -10.84
N ALA A 99 0.91 -14.13 -11.56
CA ALA A 99 -0.05 -13.05 -11.35
C ALA A 99 -1.41 -13.49 -11.92
N VAL A 100 -2.43 -13.58 -11.07
CA VAL A 100 -3.80 -13.83 -11.51
C VAL A 100 -4.50 -12.49 -11.67
N LEU A 101 -4.93 -12.19 -12.91
CA LEU A 101 -5.81 -11.06 -13.18
C LEU A 101 -7.20 -11.40 -12.61
N SER A 102 -7.67 -10.64 -11.63
CA SER A 102 -9.08 -10.73 -11.25
C SER A 102 -9.91 -10.10 -12.35
N ASN A 103 -10.96 -10.81 -12.74
CA ASN A 103 -11.90 -10.36 -13.76
C ASN A 103 -12.45 -8.97 -13.38
N PRO A 104 -12.38 -7.95 -14.26
CA PRO A 104 -12.72 -6.56 -13.95
C PRO A 104 -14.23 -6.30 -13.72
N MET A 105 -15.03 -7.34 -13.47
CA MET A 105 -16.48 -7.29 -13.49
C MET A 105 -17.20 -7.87 -12.27
N VAL A 106 -16.50 -8.18 -11.19
CA VAL A 106 -17.17 -8.53 -9.91
C VAL A 106 -16.90 -7.45 -8.88
N VAL A 107 -17.62 -6.33 -9.04
CA VAL A 107 -17.95 -5.46 -7.92
C VAL A 107 -18.86 -6.30 -7.02
N ILE A 108 -18.31 -6.88 -5.95
CA ILE A 108 -19.13 -7.54 -4.94
C ILE A 108 -19.77 -6.41 -4.12
N GLY A 109 -20.90 -5.91 -4.62
CA GLY A 109 -21.85 -5.15 -3.83
C GLY A 109 -22.54 -6.10 -2.86
N ASN A 110 -22.28 -5.92 -1.57
CA ASN A 110 -23.22 -5.90 -0.45
C ASN A 110 -22.48 -6.08 0.88
#